data_AF-A0A800DJV1-F1
#
_entry.id   AF-A0A800DJV1-F1
#
_cell.length_a   1.000
_cell.length_b   1.000
_cell.length_c   1.000
_cell.angle_alpha   90.00
_cell.angle_beta   90.00
_cell.angle_gamma   90.00
#
_symmetry.space_group_name_H-M   'P 1'
#
loop_
_entity.id
_entity.type
_entity.pdbx_description
1 polymer ?
#
loop_
_entity_poly.entity_id
_entity_poly.type
_entity_poly.pdbx_seq_one_letter_code
_entity_poly.pdbx_strand_id
1 'polypeptide(L)'
;MIEARAIEAIEASDTDELLRVVDGFCATRAWDDLVELRSRCREAVGRGKQLWGVEEHIRYRLALEAPAAWAGPVVSEARRASPWARCPRWPPRPRPGPRWRHT
;
A
#
# COMPACT_ATOMS: atom_id res chain seq x y z
N MET A 1 2.13 17.02 -8.84
CA MET A 1 3.28 16.98 -7.91
C MET A 1 2.71 16.82 -6.52
N ILE A 2 3.12 15.79 -5.78
CA ILE A 2 2.58 15.60 -4.42
C ILE A 2 3.03 16.73 -3.48
N GLU A 3 2.11 17.21 -2.66
CA GLU A 3 2.33 18.35 -1.77
C GLU A 3 3.29 18.01 -0.62
N ALA A 4 3.93 19.03 -0.04
CA ALA A 4 4.89 18.86 1.07
C ALA A 4 4.30 18.06 2.24
N ARG A 5 3.03 18.29 2.59
CA ARG A 5 2.32 17.53 3.64
C ARG A 5 2.29 16.02 3.38
N ALA A 6 2.16 15.59 2.12
CA ALA A 6 2.10 14.17 1.79
C ALA A 6 3.48 13.52 1.97
N ILE A 7 4.54 14.26 1.65
CA ILE A 7 5.93 13.83 1.86
C ILE A 7 6.21 13.71 3.37
N GLU A 8 5.82 14.71 4.16
CA GLU A 8 5.96 14.69 5.61
C GLU A 8 5.19 13.52 6.23
N ALA A 9 3.95 13.27 5.79
CA ALA A 9 3.15 12.14 6.26
C ALA A 9 3.78 10.78 5.89
N ILE A 10 4.37 10.63 4.70
CA ILE A 10 5.17 9.45 4.34
C ILE A 10 6.34 9.28 5.30
N GLU A 11 7.07 10.35 5.57
CA GLU A 11 8.26 10.27 6.42
C GLU A 11 7.90 9.97 7.89
N ALA A 12 6.79 10.49 8.39
CA ALA A 12 6.27 10.17 9.72
C ALA A 12 5.61 8.77 9.81
N SER A 13 5.37 8.09 8.68
CA SER A 13 4.45 6.94 8.61
C SER A 13 3.06 7.25 9.16
N ASP A 14 2.60 8.49 8.97
CA ASP A 14 1.27 8.93 9.40
C ASP A 14 0.21 8.40 8.42
N THR A 15 -0.30 7.22 8.72
CA THR A 15 -1.30 6.57 7.86
C THR A 15 -2.62 7.34 7.81
N ASP A 16 -2.98 8.06 8.87
CA ASP A 16 -4.23 8.78 8.96
C ASP A 16 -4.21 10.03 8.06
N GLU A 17 -3.13 10.81 8.11
CA GLU A 17 -2.95 11.93 7.18
C GLU A 17 -2.84 11.47 5.72
N LEU A 18 -2.15 10.35 5.46
CA LEU A 18 -2.08 9.80 4.11
C LEU A 18 -3.44 9.39 3.57
N LEU A 19 -4.33 8.83 4.40
CA LEU A 19 -5.69 8.50 3.97
C LEU A 19 -6.50 9.76 3.63
N ARG A 20 -6.35 10.86 4.38
CA ARG A 20 -6.98 12.14 4.03
C ARG A 20 -6.48 12.70 2.70
N VAL A 21 -5.17 12.61 2.45
CA VAL A 21 -4.57 13.02 1.17
C VAL A 21 -5.14 12.17 0.03
N VAL A 22 -5.24 10.85 0.22
CA VAL A 22 -5.84 9.94 -0.78
C VAL A 22 -7.29 10.30 -1.09
N ASP A 23 -8.10 10.53 -0.05
CA ASP A 23 -9.49 10.93 -0.22
C ASP A 23 -9.60 12.26 -0.97
N GLY A 24 -8.73 13.23 -0.68
CA GLY A 24 -8.66 14.51 -1.40
C GLY A 24 -8.35 14.33 -2.90
N PHE A 25 -7.38 13.49 -3.24
CA PHE A 25 -7.07 13.19 -4.65
C PHE A 25 -8.20 12.45 -5.35
N CYS A 26 -8.87 11.51 -4.68
CA CYS A 26 -10.01 10.81 -5.26
C CYS A 26 -11.21 11.76 -5.49
N ALA A 27 -11.50 12.64 -4.54
CA ALA A 27 -12.57 13.63 -4.65
C ALA A 27 -12.35 14.61 -5.81
N THR A 28 -11.10 15.02 -6.03
CA THR A 28 -10.71 15.94 -7.12
C THR A 28 -10.39 15.23 -8.42
N ARG A 29 -10.42 13.89 -8.46
CA ARG A 29 -10.00 13.05 -9.59
C ARG A 29 -8.56 13.30 -10.04
N ALA A 30 -7.67 13.63 -9.11
CA ALA A 30 -6.25 13.85 -9.33
C ALA A 30 -5.49 12.50 -9.43
N TRP A 31 -5.77 11.72 -10.48
CA TRP A 31 -5.27 10.34 -10.61
C TRP A 31 -3.76 10.25 -10.77
N ASP A 32 -3.14 11.18 -11.49
CA ASP A 32 -1.68 11.21 -11.66
C ASP A 32 -0.95 11.45 -10.33
N ASP A 33 -1.48 12.35 -9.50
CA ASP A 33 -0.93 12.60 -8.16
C ASP A 33 -1.14 11.40 -7.23
N LEU A 34 -2.26 10.69 -7.37
CA LEU A 34 -2.52 9.46 -6.63
C LEU A 34 -1.57 8.31 -7.04
N VAL A 35 -1.23 8.20 -8.33
CA VAL A 35 -0.21 7.25 -8.83
C VAL A 35 1.17 7.60 -8.29
N GLU A 36 1.56 8.88 -8.31
CA GLU A 36 2.84 9.33 -7.75
C GLU A 36 2.91 9.04 -6.25
N LEU A 37 1.85 9.35 -5.50
CA LEU A 37 1.77 9.05 -4.06
C LEU A 37 1.98 7.55 -3.79
N ARG A 38 1.34 6.69 -4.58
CA ARG A 38 1.52 5.24 -4.48
C ARG A 38 2.98 4.84 -4.69
N SER A 39 3.64 5.40 -5.71
CA SER A 39 5.05 5.11 -6.00
C SER A 39 5.95 5.48 -4.82
N ARG A 40 5.73 6.65 -4.20
CA ARG A 40 6.49 7.10 -3.03
C ARG A 40 6.24 6.23 -1.79
N CYS A 41 4.99 5.84 -1.55
CA CYS A 41 4.67 4.88 -0.48
C CYS A 41 5.38 3.54 -0.71
N ARG A 42 5.40 3.04 -1.96
CA ARG A 42 6.10 1.80 -2.32
C ARG A 42 7.61 1.89 -2.07
N GLU A 43 8.24 3.00 -2.43
CA GLU A 43 9.65 3.26 -2.13
C GLU A 43 9.90 3.30 -0.62
N ALA A 44 9.04 3.98 0.14
CA ALA A 44 9.14 4.07 1.59
C ALA A 44 8.98 2.70 2.28
N VAL A 45 8.09 1.84 1.76
CA VAL A 45 8.00 0.42 2.17
C VAL A 45 9.31 -0.31 1.89
N GLY A 46 9.93 -0.08 0.73
CA GLY A 46 11.26 -0.60 0.40
C GLY A 46 12.35 -0.16 1.38
N ARG A 47 12.20 1.02 1.99
CA ARG A 47 13.07 1.54 3.07
C ARG A 47 12.71 1.02 4.47
N GLY A 48 11.67 0.19 4.60
CA GLY A 48 11.23 -0.41 5.86
C GLY A 48 10.09 0.30 6.60
N LYS A 49 9.51 1.37 6.02
CA LYS A 49 8.34 2.03 6.62
C LYS A 49 7.09 1.14 6.54
N GLN A 50 6.21 1.25 7.52
CA GLN A 50 4.99 0.44 7.65
C GLN A 50 3.83 1.01 6.80
N LEU A 51 4.09 1.35 5.53
CA LEU A 51 3.12 2.01 4.64
C LEU A 51 2.47 1.08 3.60
N TRP A 52 2.63 -0.25 3.75
CA TRP A 52 2.08 -1.21 2.79
C TRP A 52 0.55 -1.12 2.69
N GLY A 53 -0.12 -0.89 3.81
CA GLY A 53 -1.59 -0.78 3.85
C GLY A 53 -2.08 0.43 3.08
N VAL A 54 -1.35 1.55 3.17
CA VAL A 54 -1.64 2.77 2.41
C VAL A 54 -1.37 2.56 0.92
N GLU A 55 -0.24 1.96 0.56
CA GLU A 55 0.11 1.67 -0.84
C GLU A 55 -0.93 0.78 -1.52
N GLU A 56 -1.36 -0.31 -0.87
CA GLU A 56 -2.39 -1.20 -1.40
C GLU A 56 -3.79 -0.55 -1.38
N HIS A 57 -4.09 0.31 -0.39
CA HIS A 57 -5.34 1.09 -0.41
C HIS A 57 -5.39 2.00 -1.62
N ILE A 58 -4.32 2.76 -1.90
CA ILE A 58 -4.24 3.61 -3.09
C ILE A 58 -4.44 2.80 -4.37
N ARG A 59 -3.78 1.64 -4.46
CA ARG A 59 -3.96 0.73 -5.60
C ARG A 59 -5.42 0.30 -5.78
N TYR A 60 -6.11 -0.02 -4.70
CA TYR A 60 -7.52 -0.40 -4.72
C TYR A 60 -8.41 0.76 -5.22
N ARG A 61 -8.19 1.98 -4.72
CA ARG A 61 -8.90 3.19 -5.19
C ARG A 61 -8.69 3.40 -6.70
N LEU A 62 -7.45 3.31 -7.17
CA LEU A 62 -7.13 3.42 -8.60
C LEU A 62 -7.82 2.33 -9.43
N ALA A 63 -7.89 1.08 -8.94
CA ALA A 63 -8.50 -0.02 -9.67
C ALA A 63 -10.02 0.10 -9.82
N LEU A 64 -10.71 0.70 -8.83
CA LEU A 64 -12.17 0.79 -8.82
C LEU A 64 -12.72 2.11 -9.31
N GLU A 65 -12.05 3.22 -9.02
CA GLU A 65 -12.60 4.57 -9.22
C GLU A 65 -11.97 5.31 -10.39
N ALA A 66 -10.72 4.99 -10.76
CA ALA A 66 -10.04 5.70 -11.82
C ALA A 66 -10.45 5.19 -13.22
N PRO A 67 -10.39 6.04 -14.27
CA PRO A 67 -10.61 5.61 -15.64
C PRO A 67 -9.59 4.55 -16.09
N ALA A 68 -9.93 3.82 -17.17
CA ALA A 68 -9.17 2.67 -17.66
C ALA A 68 -7.66 2.92 -17.85
N ALA A 69 -7.26 4.14 -18.23
CA ALA A 69 -5.86 4.50 -18.42
C ALA A 69 -5.02 4.33 -17.14
N TRP A 70 -5.60 4.63 -15.96
CA TRP A 70 -4.94 4.47 -14.66
C TRP A 70 -5.27 3.12 -14.02
N ALA A 71 -6.51 2.62 -14.16
CA ALA A 71 -6.95 1.38 -13.54
C ALA A 71 -6.33 0.12 -14.20
N GLY A 72 -6.18 0.09 -15.52
CA GLY A 72 -5.66 -1.06 -16.26
C GLY A 72 -4.27 -1.54 -15.77
N PRO A 73 -3.28 -0.65 -15.60
CA PRO A 73 -1.97 -1.00 -15.07
C PRO A 73 -2.02 -1.64 -13.67
N VAL A 74 -2.78 -1.09 -12.72
CA VAL A 74 -2.83 -1.62 -11.34
C VAL A 74 -3.57 -2.95 -11.22
N VAL A 75 -4.64 -3.14 -12.00
CA VAL A 75 -5.35 -4.43 -12.06
C VAL A 75 -4.44 -5.50 -12.69
N SER A 76 -3.66 -5.14 -13.70
CA SER A 76 -2.70 -6.04 -14.34
C SER A 76 -1.51 -6.37 -13.44
N GLU A 77 -1.10 -5.44 -12.57
CA GLU A 77 -0.07 -5.67 -11.55
C GLU A 77 -0.55 -6.66 -10.49
N ALA A 78 -1.79 -6.51 -10.00
CA ALA A 78 -2.40 -7.40 -9.00
C ALA A 78 -2.29 -8.88 -9.37
N ARG A 79 -2.54 -9.20 -10.65
CA ARG A 79 -2.44 -10.56 -11.18
C ARG A 79 -1.03 -11.17 -11.05
N ARG A 80 0.03 -10.34 -11.11
CA ARG A 80 1.44 -10.77 -11.04
C ARG A 80 2.01 -10.66 -9.63
N ALA A 81 1.40 -9.84 -8.79
CA ALA A 81 2.01 -9.27 -7.60
C ALA A 81 1.19 -9.68 -6.38
N SER A 82 1.19 -10.98 -6.04
CA SER A 82 0.43 -11.47 -4.89
C SER A 82 0.86 -10.75 -3.60
N PRO A 83 -0.06 -10.07 -2.87
CA PRO A 83 0.27 -9.26 -1.70
C PRO A 83 0.88 -10.08 -0.55
N TRP A 84 0.58 -11.39 -0.49
CA TRP A 84 1.13 -12.28 0.54
C TRP A 84 2.58 -12.70 0.29
N ALA A 85 3.14 -12.48 -0.91
CA ALA A 85 4.51 -12.88 -1.25
C ALA A 85 5.58 -11.83 -0.86
N ARG A 86 5.18 -10.58 -0.59
CA ARG A 86 6.10 -9.46 -0.26
C ARG A 86 6.23 -9.17 1.23
N CYS A 87 5.42 -9.80 2.07
CA CYS A 87 5.49 -9.63 3.53
C CYS A 87 6.60 -10.53 4.10
N PRO A 88 7.69 -10.00 4.68
CA PRO A 88 8.78 -10.82 5.21
C PRO A 88 8.37 -11.74 6.38
N ARG A 89 7.18 -11.50 6.95
CA ARG A 89 6.77 -12.02 8.27
C ARG A 89 5.44 -12.77 8.27
N TRP A 90 4.89 -13.13 7.10
CA TRP A 90 3.60 -13.83 7.01
C TRP A 90 3.62 -15.06 6.08
N PRO A 91 3.03 -16.21 6.50
CA PRO A 91 2.51 -16.48 7.84
C PRO A 91 3.68 -16.67 8.83
N PRO A 92 3.47 -16.45 10.15
CA PRO A 92 4.46 -16.89 11.12
C PRO A 92 4.63 -18.40 10.96
N ARG A 93 5.87 -18.88 10.82
CA ARG A 93 6.13 -20.31 11.07
C ARG A 93 5.60 -20.60 12.47
N PRO A 94 4.67 -21.55 12.66
CA PRO A 94 4.37 -21.98 14.02
C PRO A 94 5.69 -22.46 14.63
N ARG A 95 6.07 -21.90 15.78
CA ARG A 95 7.12 -22.53 16.59
C ARG A 95 6.68 -23.97 16.80
N PRO A 96 7.54 -24.98 16.63
CA PRO A 96 7.19 -26.33 17.02
C PRO A 96 6.76 -26.29 18.50
N GLY A 97 5.47 -26.51 18.75
CA GLY A 97 4.93 -26.58 20.10
C GLY A 97 5.54 -27.77 20.85
N PRO A 98 5.48 -27.79 22.19
CA PRO A 98 5.96 -28.94 22.94
C PRO A 98 5.22 -30.21 22.47
N ARG A 99 6.00 -31.24 22.09
CA ARG A 99 5.48 -32.59 21.88
C ARG A 99 5.02 -33.12 23.23
N TRP A 100 3.73 -32.99 23.53
CA TRP A 100 3.14 -33.70 24.65
C TRP A 100 3.27 -35.20 24.39
N ARG A 101 4.11 -35.88 25.18
CA ARG A 101 4.06 -37.35 25.26
C ARG A 101 2.90 -37.67 26.20
N HIS A 102 1.88 -38.33 25.66
CA HIS A 102 0.87 -38.96 26.50
C HIS A 102 1.56 -40.12 27.24
N THR A 103 1.68 -39.97 28.56
CA THR A 103 1.83 -41.09 29.51
C THR A 103 0.47 -41.43 30.06
#